data_AF-S4PF40-F1
#
_entry.id   AF-S4PF40-F1
#
_cell.length_a   1.000
_cell.length_b   1.000
_cell.length_c   1.000
_cell.angle_alpha   90.00
_cell.angle_beta   90.00
_cell.angle_gamma   90.00
#
_symmetry.space_group_name_H-M   'P 1'
#
loop_
_entity.id
_entity.type
_entity.pdbx_description
1 polymer ?
#
loop_
_entity_poly.entity_id
_entity_poly.type
_entity_poly.pdbx_seq_one_letter_code
_entity_poly.pdbx_strand_id
1 'polypeptide(L)'
;GQTSLLDLKKYPKCVSAGGGFGPVADDGYGVSYIIAGEDTLFFHVSSKVNCPVTSSTNFVQQIEQSLKDVRDLFAEYKKLNNGVDKKKNK
;
A
#
# COMPACT_ATOMS: atom_id res chain seq x y z
N GLY A 1 -16.42 16.27 12.16
CA GLY A 1 -15.33 15.37 11.76
C GLY A 1 -15.73 14.66 10.49
N GLN A 2 -14.81 14.38 9.58
CA GLN A 2 -15.07 13.70 8.28
C GLN A 2 -15.54 12.23 8.42
N THR A 3 -15.81 11.78 9.64
CA THR A 3 -16.16 10.42 10.02
C THR A 3 -17.44 9.88 9.36
N SER A 4 -18.36 10.74 8.92
CA SER A 4 -19.64 10.31 8.32
C SER A 4 -19.62 10.14 6.79
N LEU A 5 -18.49 10.46 6.10
CA LEU A 5 -18.35 10.31 4.65
C LEU A 5 -17.55 9.07 4.21
N LEU A 6 -17.06 8.26 5.15
CA LEU A 6 -16.27 7.06 4.90
C LEU A 6 -17.15 5.82 4.67
N ASP A 7 -18.20 5.92 3.84
CA ASP A 7 -18.90 4.72 3.37
C ASP A 7 -18.09 4.07 2.23
N LEU A 8 -17.13 3.25 2.64
CA LEU A 8 -16.21 2.50 1.77
C LEU A 8 -16.93 1.57 0.78
N LYS A 9 -18.20 1.22 1.04
CA LYS A 9 -19.01 0.38 0.15
C LYS A 9 -19.64 1.17 -0.99
N LYS A 10 -19.93 2.45 -0.79
CA LYS A 10 -20.68 3.28 -1.75
C LYS A 10 -19.78 3.97 -2.78
N TYR A 11 -18.57 4.37 -2.39
CA TYR A 11 -17.62 5.06 -3.28
C TYR A 11 -16.17 4.56 -3.10
N PRO A 12 -15.84 3.33 -3.50
CA PRO A 12 -14.50 2.74 -3.25
C PRO A 12 -13.34 3.51 -3.89
N LYS A 13 -13.62 4.34 -4.91
CA LYS A 13 -12.63 5.19 -5.60
C LYS A 13 -12.53 6.62 -5.05
N CYS A 14 -13.36 7.01 -4.09
CA CYS A 14 -13.47 8.39 -3.59
C CYS A 14 -13.25 8.44 -2.06
N VAL A 15 -12.33 7.61 -1.58
CA VAL A 15 -11.93 7.57 -0.17
C VAL A 15 -10.50 8.07 -0.10
N SER A 16 -10.34 9.37 0.13
CA SER A 16 -9.13 9.84 0.81
C SER A 16 -9.46 9.81 2.30
N ALA A 17 -8.73 9.02 3.08
CA ALA A 17 -8.83 9.04 4.54
C ALA A 17 -8.39 10.41 5.14
N GLY A 18 -8.08 11.39 4.30
CA GLY A 18 -7.44 12.65 4.67
C GLY A 18 -5.94 12.47 4.85
N GLY A 19 -5.22 13.58 4.86
CA GLY A 19 -3.76 13.59 5.00
C GLY A 19 -3.01 13.55 3.67
N GLY A 20 -1.77 14.04 3.71
CA GLY A 20 -0.93 14.20 2.54
C GLY A 20 -0.04 15.43 2.58
N PHE A 21 1.10 15.35 1.90
CA PHE A 21 2.00 16.47 1.68
C PHE A 21 2.56 16.39 0.27
N GLY A 22 2.97 17.53 -0.28
CA GLY A 22 3.69 17.58 -1.56
C GLY A 22 5.11 17.02 -1.43
N PRO A 23 5.76 16.64 -2.54
CA PRO A 23 7.16 16.23 -2.51
C PRO A 23 8.05 17.39 -2.03
N VAL A 24 9.05 17.08 -1.20
CA VAL A 24 10.02 18.07 -0.70
C VAL A 24 11.03 18.45 -1.78
N ALA A 25 11.37 17.51 -2.65
CA ALA A 25 12.28 17.70 -3.78
C ALA A 25 11.51 17.75 -5.12
N ASP A 26 12.10 18.41 -6.12
CA ASP A 26 11.50 18.57 -7.45
C ASP A 26 11.35 17.24 -8.20
N ASP A 27 12.23 16.31 -7.91
CA ASP A 27 12.31 14.94 -8.41
C ASP A 27 11.95 13.89 -7.37
N GLY A 28 11.32 14.32 -6.27
CA GLY A 28 10.90 13.45 -5.18
C GLY A 28 9.41 13.09 -5.21
N TYR A 29 9.03 12.33 -4.18
CA TYR A 29 7.63 12.00 -3.88
C TYR A 29 7.27 12.48 -2.48
N GLY A 30 6.02 12.89 -2.28
CA GLY A 30 5.39 12.95 -0.97
C GLY A 30 4.58 11.68 -0.76
N VAL A 31 4.79 10.98 0.36
CA VAL A 31 4.08 9.71 0.64
C VAL A 31 3.59 9.70 2.08
N SER A 32 2.30 9.48 2.26
CA SER A 32 1.69 9.24 3.56
C SER A 32 0.77 8.02 3.50
N TYR A 33 0.63 7.32 4.61
CA TYR A 33 -0.25 6.17 4.71
C TYR A 33 -1.06 6.16 6.01
N ILE A 34 -2.23 5.55 5.96
CA ILE A 34 -3.11 5.31 7.10
C ILE A 34 -3.48 3.83 7.13
N ILE A 35 -3.32 3.20 8.29
CA ILE A 35 -3.84 1.86 8.56
C ILE A 35 -5.25 2.04 9.13
N ALA A 36 -6.25 1.51 8.44
CA ALA A 36 -7.65 1.61 8.82
C ALA A 36 -8.19 0.22 9.19
N GLY A 37 -8.47 0.02 10.48
CA GLY A 37 -8.84 -1.29 10.99
C GLY A 37 -7.69 -2.30 10.87
N GLU A 38 -8.03 -3.54 10.54
CA GLU A 38 -7.07 -4.65 10.51
C GLU A 38 -6.59 -4.99 9.09
N ASP A 39 -7.45 -4.78 8.07
CA ASP A 39 -7.22 -5.31 6.72
C ASP A 39 -7.06 -4.22 5.64
N THR A 40 -7.06 -2.93 6.01
CA THR A 40 -7.07 -1.83 5.03
C THR A 40 -5.92 -0.86 5.24
N LEU A 41 -5.22 -0.54 4.15
CA LEU A 41 -4.19 0.49 4.05
C LEU A 41 -4.61 1.53 3.02
N PHE A 42 -4.57 2.80 3.40
CA PHE A 42 -4.72 3.93 2.48
C PHE A 42 -3.36 4.56 2.22
N PHE A 43 -2.99 4.72 0.96
CA PHE A 43 -1.80 5.47 0.55
C PHE A 43 -2.22 6.76 -0.14
N HIS A 44 -1.53 7.85 0.19
CA HIS A 44 -1.55 9.09 -0.58
C HIS A 44 -0.13 9.38 -1.07
N VAL A 45 0.01 9.43 -2.38
CA VAL A 45 1.28 9.62 -3.09
C VAL A 45 1.16 10.86 -3.96
N SER A 46 2.12 11.76 -3.85
CA SER A 46 2.20 12.99 -4.63
C SER A 46 3.56 13.12 -5.30
N SER A 47 3.60 13.75 -6.47
CA SER A 47 4.81 14.05 -7.25
C SER A 47 4.57 15.30 -8.08
N LYS A 48 5.63 15.97 -8.51
CA LYS A 48 5.48 17.13 -9.42
C LYS A 48 5.15 16.65 -10.82
N VAL A 49 4.09 17.19 -11.42
CA VAL A 49 3.63 16.82 -12.78
C VAL A 49 4.70 17.11 -13.84
N ASN A 50 5.50 18.16 -13.64
CA ASN A 50 6.51 18.58 -14.59
C ASN A 50 7.84 17.82 -14.48
N CYS A 51 7.96 16.86 -13.55
CA CYS A 51 9.18 16.10 -13.38
C CYS A 51 9.10 14.76 -14.13
N PRO A 52 9.87 14.57 -15.23
CA PRO A 52 9.70 13.43 -16.13
C PRO A 52 10.11 12.09 -15.50
N VAL A 53 10.89 12.12 -14.41
CA VAL A 53 11.37 10.92 -13.71
C VAL A 53 10.45 10.47 -12.58
N THR A 54 9.41 11.26 -12.24
CA THR A 54 8.45 10.90 -11.19
C THR A 54 7.03 10.72 -11.74
N SER A 55 6.31 9.74 -11.20
CA SER A 55 4.90 9.52 -11.50
C SER A 55 4.21 8.88 -10.31
N SER A 56 3.33 9.65 -9.65
CA SER A 56 2.55 9.18 -8.51
C SER A 56 1.75 7.92 -8.86
N THR A 57 1.16 7.87 -10.06
CA THR A 57 0.41 6.71 -10.55
C THR A 57 1.28 5.47 -10.67
N ASN A 58 2.45 5.59 -11.29
CA ASN A 58 3.36 4.45 -11.45
C ASN A 58 3.91 3.99 -10.10
N PHE A 59 4.13 4.93 -9.17
CA PHE A 59 4.66 4.59 -7.85
C PHE A 59 3.62 3.88 -6.98
N VAL A 60 2.35 4.28 -7.06
CA VAL A 60 1.24 3.55 -6.41
C VAL A 60 1.16 2.11 -6.91
N GLN A 61 1.28 1.87 -8.23
CA GLN A 61 1.30 0.51 -8.78
C GLN A 61 2.47 -0.33 -8.26
N GLN A 62 3.65 0.28 -8.09
CA GLN A 62 4.82 -0.39 -7.52
C GLN A 62 4.63 -0.73 -6.03
N ILE A 63 3.98 0.16 -5.26
CA ILE A 63 3.63 -0.12 -3.86
C ILE A 63 2.66 -1.31 -3.80
N GLU A 64 1.61 -1.31 -4.62
CA GLU A 64 0.65 -2.42 -4.67
C GLU A 64 1.32 -3.76 -5.02
N GLN A 65 2.22 -3.76 -6.00
CA GLN A 65 2.94 -4.97 -6.39
C GLN A 65 3.89 -5.41 -5.27
N SER A 66 4.65 -4.49 -4.68
CA SER A 66 5.58 -4.79 -3.59
C SER A 66 4.86 -5.41 -2.38
N LEU A 67 3.67 -4.92 -2.03
CA LEU A 67 2.87 -5.50 -0.94
C LEU A 67 2.38 -6.92 -1.27
N LYS A 68 2.01 -7.20 -2.53
CA LYS A 68 1.67 -8.55 -2.98
C LYS A 68 2.88 -9.47 -2.91
N ASP A 69 4.04 -9.01 -3.34
CA ASP A 69 5.28 -9.79 -3.33
C ASP A 69 5.69 -10.16 -1.90
N VAL A 70 5.61 -9.21 -0.97
CA VAL A 70 5.87 -9.46 0.47
C VAL A 70 4.87 -10.48 1.02
N ARG A 71 3.57 -10.33 0.72
CA ARG A 71 2.55 -11.31 1.13
C ARG A 71 2.88 -12.72 0.61
N ASP A 72 3.25 -12.82 -0.67
CA ASP A 72 3.50 -14.10 -1.32
C ASP A 72 4.77 -14.75 -0.76
N LEU A 73 5.82 -13.96 -0.49
CA LEU A 73 7.02 -14.40 0.21
C LEU A 73 6.70 -15.03 1.58
N PHE A 74 5.86 -14.38 2.39
CA PHE A 74 5.45 -14.92 3.69
C PHE A 74 4.56 -16.16 3.55
N ALA A 75 3.71 -16.23 2.52
CA ALA A 75 2.88 -17.40 2.25
C ALA A 75 3.74 -18.62 1.85
N GLU A 76 4.78 -18.40 1.03
CA GLU A 76 5.73 -19.43 0.64
C GLU A 76 6.56 -19.92 1.83
N TYR A 77 7.11 -18.99 2.63
CA TYR A 77 7.85 -19.31 3.84
C TYR A 77 7.04 -20.20 4.80
N LYS A 78 5.77 -19.88 5.04
CA LYS A 78 4.87 -20.71 5.87
C LYS A 78 4.66 -22.10 5.29
N LYS A 79 4.52 -22.25 3.97
CA LYS A 79 4.36 -23.56 3.32
C LYS A 79 5.62 -24.42 3.49
N LEU A 80 6.80 -23.83 3.31
CA LEU A 80 8.08 -24.53 3.46
C LEU A 80 8.27 -25.02 4.90
N ASN A 81 8.02 -24.16 5.89
CA ASN A 81 8.15 -24.53 7.29
C ASN A 81 7.16 -25.61 7.72
N ASN A 82 5.90 -25.49 7.30
CA ASN A 82 4.88 -26.52 7.59
C ASN A 82 5.21 -27.87 6.92
N GLY A 83 5.95 -27.86 5.80
CA GLY A 83 6.46 -29.06 5.13
C GLY A 83 7.67 -29.70 5.83
N VAL A 84 8.51 -28.88 6.49
CA VAL A 84 9.65 -29.35 7.31
C VAL A 84 9.17 -30.06 8.56
N ASP A 85 8.16 -29.53 9.24
CA ASP A 85 7.61 -30.15 10.46
C ASP A 85 6.95 -31.51 10.17
N LYS A 86 6.31 -31.67 9.00
CA LYS A 86 5.77 -32.97 8.56
C LYS A 86 6.84 -34.00 8.20
N LYS A 87 8.04 -33.58 7.80
CA LYS A 87 9.17 -34.49 7.52
C LYS A 87 9.95 -34.89 8.79
N LYS A 88 9.90 -34.09 9.87
CA LYS A 88 10.52 -34.44 11.15
C LYS A 88 9.72 -35.46 11.97
N ASN A 89 8.41 -35.58 11.72
CA ASN A 89 7.51 -36.52 12.41
C ASN A 89 7.28 -37.83 11.64
N LYS A 90 8.16 -38.18 10.68
CA LYS A 90 8.14 -39.46 9.96
C LYS A 90 9.53 -40.07 10.00
#